data_AF-A0A2Y8ZXY0-F1
#
_entry.id   AF-A0A2Y8ZXY0-F1
#
_cell.length_a   1.000
_cell.length_b   1.000
_cell.length_c   1.000
_cell.angle_alpha   90.00
_cell.angle_beta   90.00
_cell.angle_gamma   90.00
#
_symmetry.space_group_name_H-M   'P 1'
#
loop_
_entity.id
_entity.type
_entity.pdbx_description
1 polymer ?
#
loop_
_entity_poly.entity_id
_entity_poly.type
_entity_poly.pdbx_seq_one_letter_code
_entity_poly.pdbx_strand_id
1 'polypeptide(L)'
;MADPVLDLADDFATARGVPDDVEWARTAAARLLLEGVRPALARRGLAAAREQVAETGESPGELFGHPLEWVSEQREAWRAEEEPLTEPPRATPVRELALVSLVGAAWIAVLILVVALVQREWRQPYTWPLILAPLLLATAGQVLRGVYERVGRARSQRAAVVATGLGLVVLAVGIAGFFLGTQDAVVVEASTLWLLASAAVHAALAVLLARLWPAPQRRDVTAAPASSSDVAWFAELGATLRQRGDMTDRRVEQILAETRGHAADAGTPVAAEFGPAAEYAARFPADEPVAARRRAWFFSALSLAPAALLVGYTLEEGWRWGSPHLSALLWLLLAGGAAVAGWRRVLRSR
;
A
#
# COMPACT_ATOMS: atom_id res chain seq x y z
N MET A 1 18.79 2.70 3.53
CA MET A 1 19.08 3.01 2.12
C MET A 1 18.37 4.33 1.88
N ALA A 2 19.11 5.41 1.67
CA ALA A 2 18.51 6.73 1.48
C ALA A 2 17.70 6.76 0.16
N ASP A 3 16.61 7.51 0.14
CA ASP A 3 15.76 7.63 -1.05
C ASP A 3 16.37 8.67 -1.99
N PRO A 4 16.76 8.31 -3.22
CA PRO A 4 17.44 9.23 -4.14
C PRO A 4 16.62 10.47 -4.50
N VAL A 5 15.30 10.47 -4.29
CA VAL A 5 14.45 11.66 -4.46
C VAL A 5 14.64 12.63 -3.29
N LEU A 6 14.76 12.12 -2.07
CA LEU A 6 15.00 12.93 -0.87
C LEU A 6 16.44 13.44 -0.82
N ASP A 7 17.41 12.64 -1.28
CA ASP A 7 18.80 13.09 -1.42
C ASP A 7 18.89 14.30 -2.39
N LEU A 8 18.17 14.26 -3.50
CA LEU A 8 18.11 15.40 -4.43
C LEU A 8 17.44 16.63 -3.80
N ALA A 9 16.42 16.43 -2.96
CA ALA A 9 15.75 17.51 -2.25
C ALA A 9 16.69 18.18 -1.23
N ASP A 10 17.54 17.40 -0.57
CA ASP A 10 18.55 17.89 0.37
C ASP A 10 19.62 18.75 -0.32
N ASP A 11 19.91 18.46 -1.59
CA ASP A 11 20.88 19.21 -2.37
C ASP A 11 20.35 20.57 -2.89
N PHE A 12 19.06 20.92 -2.71
CA PHE A 12 18.52 22.20 -3.19
C PHE A 12 19.21 23.42 -2.57
N ALA A 13 19.71 23.31 -1.34
CA ALA A 13 20.49 24.38 -0.70
C ALA A 13 21.71 24.78 -1.55
N THR A 14 22.27 23.87 -2.34
CA THR A 14 23.46 24.16 -3.16
C THR A 14 23.16 24.98 -4.40
N ALA A 15 21.88 25.10 -4.82
CA ALA A 15 21.51 25.88 -6.00
C ALA A 15 21.73 27.38 -5.79
N ARG A 16 21.44 27.89 -4.59
CA ARG A 16 21.59 29.32 -4.23
C ARG A 16 22.41 29.58 -2.96
N GLY A 17 22.78 28.52 -2.23
CA GLY A 17 23.41 28.64 -0.91
C GLY A 17 22.44 28.95 0.24
N VAL A 18 21.13 28.84 0.01
CA VAL A 18 20.08 29.19 1.00
C VAL A 18 19.45 27.90 1.56
N PRO A 19 19.47 27.68 2.89
CA PRO A 19 18.91 26.47 3.50
C PRO A 19 17.40 26.31 3.33
N ASP A 20 16.65 27.42 3.28
CA ASP A 20 15.18 27.41 3.24
C ASP A 20 14.63 26.77 1.94
N ASP A 21 15.42 26.77 0.86
CA ASP A 21 15.06 26.14 -0.42
C ASP A 21 14.94 24.60 -0.27
N VAL A 22 15.62 24.00 0.73
CA VAL A 22 15.52 22.57 1.05
C VAL A 22 14.16 22.20 1.63
N GLU A 23 13.55 23.07 2.43
CA GLU A 23 12.24 22.79 3.03
C GLU A 23 11.15 22.73 1.96
N TRP A 24 11.21 23.65 0.99
CA TRP A 24 10.34 23.64 -0.18
C TRP A 24 10.51 22.32 -0.96
N ALA A 25 11.75 21.95 -1.28
CA ALA A 25 12.04 20.75 -2.07
C ALA A 25 11.64 19.46 -1.35
N ARG A 26 11.89 19.36 -0.04
CA ARG A 26 11.46 18.22 0.78
C ARG A 26 9.95 18.07 0.83
N THR A 27 9.22 19.19 0.92
CA THR A 27 7.76 19.19 0.93
C THR A 27 7.21 18.72 -0.41
N ALA A 28 7.76 19.22 -1.52
CA ALA A 28 7.38 18.78 -2.86
C ALA A 28 7.73 17.30 -3.09
N ALA A 29 8.94 16.87 -2.73
CA ALA A 29 9.39 15.48 -2.83
C ALA A 29 8.51 14.52 -2.02
N ALA A 30 8.26 14.85 -0.75
CA ALA A 30 7.39 14.06 0.11
C ALA A 30 5.98 13.97 -0.47
N ARG A 31 5.44 15.07 -1.02
CA ARG A 31 4.12 15.06 -1.64
C ARG A 31 4.07 14.18 -2.89
N LEU A 32 5.05 14.29 -3.79
CA LEU A 32 5.16 13.45 -4.98
C LEU A 32 5.21 11.96 -4.63
N LEU A 33 6.02 11.58 -3.63
CA LEU A 33 6.13 10.20 -3.16
C LEU A 33 4.83 9.71 -2.50
N LEU A 34 4.17 10.55 -1.68
CA LEU A 34 2.89 10.22 -1.05
C LEU A 34 1.74 10.06 -2.06
N GLU A 35 1.80 10.79 -3.17
CA GLU A 35 0.85 10.66 -4.28
C GLU A 35 1.21 9.53 -5.25
N GLY A 36 2.28 8.78 -4.98
CA GLY A 36 2.69 7.61 -5.75
C GLY A 36 3.36 7.94 -7.08
N VAL A 37 3.85 9.16 -7.26
CA VAL A 37 4.59 9.54 -8.48
C VAL A 37 5.87 8.70 -8.57
N ARG A 38 6.17 8.20 -9.77
CA ARG A 38 7.37 7.40 -10.07
C ARG A 38 8.61 8.15 -9.57
N PRO A 39 9.50 7.51 -8.79
CA PRO A 39 10.70 8.18 -8.26
C PRO A 39 11.58 8.80 -9.35
N ALA A 40 11.68 8.17 -10.52
CA ALA A 40 12.42 8.71 -11.66
C ALA A 40 11.80 10.01 -12.20
N LEU A 41 10.47 10.07 -12.25
CA LEU A 41 9.73 11.24 -12.73
C LEU A 41 9.80 12.39 -11.72
N ALA A 42 9.57 12.08 -10.44
CA ALA A 42 9.73 13.01 -9.34
C ALA A 42 11.14 13.60 -9.30
N ARG A 43 12.17 12.75 -9.47
CA ARG A 43 13.57 13.18 -9.54
C ARG A 43 13.83 14.08 -10.74
N ARG A 44 13.31 13.75 -11.92
CA ARG A 44 13.47 14.59 -13.13
C ARG A 44 12.81 15.95 -12.94
N GLY A 45 11.59 16.00 -12.41
CA GLY A 45 10.88 17.24 -12.11
C GLY A 45 11.62 18.13 -11.10
N LEU A 46 12.08 17.54 -10.00
CA LEU A 46 12.85 18.25 -8.98
C LEU A 46 14.22 18.70 -9.50
N ALA A 47 14.88 17.90 -10.35
CA ALA A 47 16.16 18.29 -10.95
C ALA A 47 15.99 19.49 -11.89
N ALA A 48 14.96 19.51 -12.72
CA ALA A 48 14.64 20.64 -13.59
C ALA A 48 14.29 21.90 -12.78
N ALA A 49 13.50 21.77 -11.71
CA ALA A 49 13.19 22.89 -10.83
C ALA A 49 14.45 23.46 -10.14
N ARG A 50 15.36 22.59 -9.70
CA ARG A 50 16.64 23.00 -9.10
C ARG A 50 17.52 23.75 -10.10
N GLU A 51 17.62 23.24 -11.32
CA GLU A 51 18.41 23.85 -12.39
C GLU A 51 17.90 25.27 -12.67
N GLN A 52 16.59 25.43 -12.79
CA GLN A 52 15.96 26.73 -13.02
C GLN A 52 16.18 27.71 -11.85
N VAL A 53 16.14 27.23 -10.60
CA VAL A 53 16.49 28.04 -9.41
C VAL A 53 17.96 28.46 -9.41
N ALA A 54 18.86 27.59 -9.86
CA ALA A 54 20.29 27.90 -9.96
C ALA A 54 20.57 28.91 -11.08
N GLU A 55 19.83 28.86 -12.18
CA GLU A 55 19.97 29.77 -13.31
C GLU A 55 19.43 31.19 -13.02
N THR A 56 18.26 31.30 -12.37
CA THR A 56 17.64 32.60 -12.09
C THR A 56 18.16 33.25 -10.82
N GLY A 57 18.62 32.45 -9.84
CA GLY A 57 18.97 32.91 -8.51
C GLY A 57 17.76 33.37 -7.66
N GLU A 58 16.54 33.17 -8.15
CA GLU A 58 15.28 33.45 -7.44
C GLU A 58 14.89 32.27 -6.54
N SER A 59 14.09 32.53 -5.49
CA SER A 59 13.66 31.43 -4.63
C SER A 59 12.67 30.51 -5.34
N PRO A 60 12.65 29.20 -5.01
CA PRO A 60 11.66 28.28 -5.57
C PRO A 60 10.22 28.71 -5.21
N GLY A 61 10.03 29.39 -4.08
CA GLY A 61 8.73 29.95 -3.71
C GLY A 61 8.29 31.13 -4.60
N GLU A 62 9.22 31.92 -5.12
CA GLU A 62 8.93 33.00 -6.07
C GLU A 62 8.73 32.45 -7.48
N LEU A 63 9.55 31.49 -7.92
CA LEU A 63 9.48 30.91 -9.26
C LEU A 63 8.27 29.99 -9.46
N PHE A 64 7.95 29.19 -8.45
CA PHE A 64 7.01 28.08 -8.56
C PHE A 64 5.85 28.17 -7.56
N GLY A 65 5.82 29.20 -6.72
CA GLY A 65 4.80 29.34 -5.69
C GLY A 65 4.91 28.27 -4.60
N HIS A 66 3.76 27.89 -4.06
CA HIS A 66 3.70 26.93 -2.96
C HIS A 66 4.04 25.51 -3.46
N PRO A 67 4.84 24.70 -2.73
CA PRO A 67 5.31 23.40 -3.22
C PRO A 67 4.17 22.42 -3.55
N LEU A 68 3.04 22.51 -2.85
CA LEU A 68 1.86 21.67 -3.14
C LEU A 68 1.15 22.06 -4.43
N GLU A 69 1.15 23.35 -4.79
CA GLU A 69 0.57 23.85 -6.03
C GLU A 69 1.43 23.41 -7.22
N TRP A 70 2.75 23.61 -7.11
CA TRP A 70 3.71 23.11 -8.09
C TRP A 70 3.58 21.60 -8.33
N VAL A 71 3.42 20.78 -7.29
CA VAL A 71 3.20 19.34 -7.47
C VAL A 71 1.89 19.04 -8.21
N SER A 72 0.83 19.82 -7.97
CA SER A 72 -0.43 19.66 -8.69
C SER A 72 -0.25 19.99 -10.18
N GLU A 73 0.39 21.11 -10.47
CA GLU A 73 0.68 21.59 -11.83
C GLU A 73 1.57 20.61 -12.60
N GLN A 74 2.65 20.12 -11.99
CA GLN A 74 3.52 19.14 -12.65
C GLN A 74 2.83 17.83 -12.93
N ARG A 75 1.92 17.40 -12.05
CA ARG A 75 1.12 16.21 -12.35
C ARG A 75 0.12 16.47 -13.48
N GLU A 76 -0.42 17.67 -13.61
CA GLU A 76 -1.26 18.04 -14.76
C GLU A 76 -0.45 18.09 -16.05
N ALA A 77 0.75 18.67 -16.02
CA ALA A 77 1.67 18.72 -17.15
C ALA A 77 2.09 17.32 -17.62
N TRP A 78 2.59 16.47 -16.72
CA TRP A 78 2.96 15.09 -17.08
C TRP A 78 1.76 14.26 -17.56
N ARG A 79 0.54 14.55 -17.06
CA ARG A 79 -0.69 13.95 -17.60
C ARG A 79 -0.97 14.42 -19.04
N ALA A 80 -0.79 15.70 -19.33
CA ALA A 80 -0.96 16.25 -20.67
C ALA A 80 0.08 15.68 -21.66
N GLU A 81 1.28 15.37 -21.18
CA GLU A 81 2.35 14.70 -21.94
C GLU A 81 2.17 13.18 -22.03
N GLU A 82 1.05 12.64 -21.53
CA GLU A 82 0.73 11.21 -21.48
C GLU A 82 1.78 10.35 -20.74
N GLU A 83 2.57 10.95 -19.85
CA GLU A 83 3.58 10.21 -19.11
C GLU A 83 2.97 9.43 -17.94
N PRO A 84 3.33 8.14 -17.78
CA PRO A 84 2.78 7.32 -16.70
C PRO A 84 3.30 7.76 -15.33
N LEU A 85 2.42 8.40 -14.55
CA LEU A 85 2.74 8.92 -13.22
C LEU A 85 3.11 7.84 -12.19
N THR A 86 2.57 6.63 -12.29
CA THR A 86 2.77 5.55 -11.31
C THR A 86 3.46 4.35 -11.96
N GLU A 87 4.27 3.60 -11.22
CA GLU A 87 4.83 2.34 -11.76
C GLU A 87 3.70 1.33 -12.01
N PRO A 88 3.79 0.56 -13.12
CA PRO A 88 2.83 -0.50 -13.37
C PRO A 88 2.92 -1.53 -12.24
N PRO A 89 1.78 -1.87 -11.61
CA PRO A 89 1.80 -2.74 -10.45
C PRO A 89 2.17 -4.18 -10.85
N ARG A 90 3.22 -4.72 -10.21
CA ARG A 90 3.77 -6.06 -10.47
C ARG A 90 3.33 -7.06 -9.40
N ALA A 91 3.34 -8.34 -9.76
CA ALA A 91 3.14 -9.41 -8.78
C ALA A 91 4.25 -9.37 -7.72
N THR A 92 3.88 -9.31 -6.44
CA THR A 92 4.82 -9.34 -5.32
C THR A 92 5.63 -10.64 -5.38
N PRO A 93 6.95 -10.61 -5.60
CA PRO A 93 7.78 -11.82 -5.57
C PRO A 93 7.73 -12.46 -4.18
N VAL A 94 7.84 -13.79 -4.11
CA VAL A 94 7.80 -14.56 -2.85
C VAL A 94 8.81 -14.02 -1.82
N ARG A 95 9.98 -13.57 -2.30
CA ARG A 95 11.00 -12.90 -1.49
C ARG A 95 10.47 -11.65 -0.78
N GLU A 96 9.76 -10.80 -1.49
CA GLU A 96 9.20 -9.56 -0.92
C GLU A 96 8.09 -9.88 0.07
N LEU A 97 7.24 -10.87 -0.22
CA LEU A 97 6.25 -11.36 0.74
C LEU A 97 6.93 -11.82 2.04
N ALA A 98 7.99 -12.62 1.95
CA ALA A 98 8.71 -13.11 3.13
C ALA A 98 9.37 -11.97 3.94
N LEU A 99 10.02 -11.02 3.25
CA LEU A 99 10.66 -9.86 3.91
C LEU A 99 9.63 -8.97 4.61
N VAL A 100 8.54 -8.63 3.92
CA VAL A 100 7.48 -7.79 4.48
C VAL A 100 6.78 -8.50 5.63
N SER A 101 6.57 -9.81 5.56
CA SER A 101 6.04 -10.60 6.68
C SER A 101 6.95 -10.60 7.90
N LEU A 102 8.27 -10.74 7.73
CA LEU A 102 9.23 -10.70 8.85
C LEU A 102 9.32 -9.31 9.49
N VAL A 103 9.36 -8.25 8.69
CA VAL A 103 9.34 -6.88 9.20
C VAL A 103 8.01 -6.59 9.90
N GLY A 104 6.89 -7.01 9.30
CA GLY A 104 5.56 -6.91 9.91
C GLY A 104 5.48 -7.67 11.24
N ALA A 105 6.05 -8.87 11.31
CA ALA A 105 6.10 -9.66 12.53
C ALA A 105 6.90 -8.96 13.64
N ALA A 106 8.02 -8.31 13.31
CA ALA A 106 8.77 -7.51 14.27
C ALA A 106 7.91 -6.37 14.85
N TRP A 107 7.18 -5.64 14.01
CA TRP A 107 6.26 -4.59 14.46
C TRP A 107 5.11 -5.11 15.30
N ILE A 108 4.49 -6.24 14.90
CA ILE A 108 3.41 -6.85 15.67
C ILE A 108 3.92 -7.35 17.02
N ALA A 109 5.12 -7.91 17.10
CA ALA A 109 5.72 -8.33 18.37
C ALA A 109 5.93 -7.14 19.32
N VAL A 110 6.38 -5.99 18.81
CA VAL A 110 6.48 -4.74 19.57
C VAL A 110 5.11 -4.25 20.02
N LEU A 111 4.09 -4.35 19.17
CA LEU A 111 2.72 -3.96 19.56
C LEU A 111 2.19 -4.83 20.70
N ILE A 112 2.39 -6.15 20.62
CA ILE A 112 2.01 -7.08 21.69
C ILE A 112 2.77 -6.74 22.98
N LEU A 113 4.06 -6.43 22.89
CA LEU A 113 4.87 -5.99 24.04
C LEU A 113 4.27 -4.74 24.69
N VAL A 114 3.97 -3.70 23.90
CA VAL A 114 3.37 -2.47 24.41
C VAL A 114 2.05 -2.76 25.12
N VAL A 115 1.19 -3.59 24.52
CA VAL A 115 -0.08 -4.00 25.12
C VAL A 115 0.13 -4.73 26.44
N ALA A 116 1.07 -5.68 26.51
CA ALA A 116 1.37 -6.42 27.74
C ALA A 116 1.95 -5.51 28.84
N LEU A 117 2.82 -4.56 28.50
CA LEU A 117 3.36 -3.57 29.44
C LEU A 117 2.29 -2.63 29.99
N VAL A 118 1.35 -2.19 29.14
CA VAL A 118 0.17 -1.39 29.57
C VAL A 118 -0.70 -2.19 30.55
N GLN A 119 -0.80 -3.50 30.36
CA GLN A 119 -1.48 -4.42 31.27
C GLN A 119 -0.70 -4.73 32.56
N ARG A 120 0.51 -4.17 32.71
CA ARG A 120 1.43 -4.39 33.84
C ARG A 120 1.82 -5.87 34.00
N GLU A 121 1.78 -6.62 32.91
CA GLU A 121 2.24 -8.00 32.86
C GLU A 121 3.76 -8.00 32.65
N TRP A 122 4.52 -8.20 33.73
CA TRP A 122 5.99 -8.23 33.67
C TRP A 122 6.55 -9.63 33.39
N ARG A 123 5.74 -10.66 33.67
CA ARG A 123 5.98 -12.07 33.36
C ARG A 123 4.72 -12.64 32.75
N GLN A 124 4.89 -13.43 31.69
CA GLN A 124 3.79 -14.11 31.03
C GLN A 124 4.23 -15.51 30.60
N PRO A 125 3.32 -16.49 30.60
CA PRO A 125 3.59 -17.79 30.02
C PRO A 125 3.73 -17.64 28.50
N TYR A 126 4.90 -17.97 27.97
CA TYR A 126 5.10 -18.04 26.54
C TYR A 126 4.55 -19.37 26.03
N THR A 127 3.47 -19.26 25.27
CA THR A 127 2.81 -20.36 24.58
C THR A 127 3.15 -20.28 23.08
N TRP A 128 2.94 -21.38 22.35
CA TRP A 128 3.13 -21.38 20.89
C TRP A 128 2.34 -20.27 20.16
N PRO A 129 1.08 -19.98 20.53
CA PRO A 129 0.34 -18.85 19.98
C PRO A 129 1.07 -17.52 20.17
N LEU A 130 1.55 -17.21 21.37
CA LEU A 130 2.22 -15.94 21.63
C LEU A 130 3.53 -15.79 20.85
N ILE A 131 4.28 -16.89 20.71
CA ILE A 131 5.55 -16.91 19.97
C ILE A 131 5.32 -16.72 18.46
N LEU A 132 4.32 -17.41 17.89
CA LEU A 132 4.09 -17.43 16.44
C LEU A 132 3.07 -16.38 15.96
N ALA A 133 2.28 -15.78 16.85
CA ALA A 133 1.27 -14.78 16.52
C ALA A 133 1.80 -13.66 15.62
N PRO A 134 2.95 -13.01 15.91
CA PRO A 134 3.42 -11.92 15.07
C PRO A 134 3.66 -12.35 13.62
N LEU A 135 4.26 -13.53 13.42
CA LEU A 135 4.54 -14.06 12.10
C LEU A 135 3.27 -14.51 11.38
N LEU A 136 2.37 -15.21 12.07
CA LEU A 136 1.10 -15.67 11.51
C LEU A 136 0.23 -14.50 11.08
N LEU A 137 0.09 -13.47 11.91
CA LEU A 137 -0.71 -12.29 11.62
C LEU A 137 -0.11 -11.47 10.46
N ALA A 138 1.20 -11.24 10.48
CA ALA A 138 1.87 -10.52 9.39
C ALA A 138 1.74 -11.27 8.05
N THR A 139 1.97 -12.59 8.06
CA THR A 139 1.88 -13.43 6.87
C THR A 139 0.45 -13.52 6.35
N ALA A 140 -0.54 -13.69 7.23
CA ALA A 140 -1.95 -13.70 6.86
C ALA A 140 -2.34 -12.40 6.15
N GLY A 141 -1.91 -11.25 6.67
CA GLY A 141 -2.12 -9.95 6.00
C GLY A 141 -1.54 -9.89 4.60
N GLN A 142 -0.30 -10.38 4.39
CA GLN A 142 0.33 -10.40 3.07
C GLN A 142 -0.33 -11.41 2.11
N VAL A 143 -0.74 -12.57 2.60
CA VAL A 143 -1.45 -13.57 1.79
C VAL A 143 -2.79 -13.00 1.33
N LEU A 144 -3.56 -12.39 2.22
CA LEU A 144 -4.85 -11.77 1.89
C LEU A 144 -4.68 -10.63 0.89
N ARG A 145 -3.68 -9.78 1.07
CA ARG A 145 -3.32 -8.74 0.09
C ARG A 145 -2.96 -9.36 -1.26
N GLY A 146 -2.13 -10.40 -1.28
CA GLY A 146 -1.74 -11.10 -2.50
C GLY A 146 -2.94 -11.74 -3.22
N VAL A 147 -3.87 -12.34 -2.48
CA VAL A 147 -5.14 -12.88 -3.02
C VAL A 147 -5.99 -11.77 -3.61
N TYR A 148 -6.19 -10.67 -2.88
CA TYR A 148 -6.95 -9.51 -3.34
C TYR A 148 -6.38 -8.98 -4.65
N GLU A 149 -5.09 -8.70 -4.70
CA GLU A 149 -4.46 -8.16 -5.90
C GLU A 149 -4.48 -9.18 -7.06
N ARG A 150 -4.21 -10.46 -6.80
CA ARG A 150 -4.19 -11.50 -7.85
C ARG A 150 -5.57 -11.72 -8.47
N VAL A 151 -6.61 -11.81 -7.65
CA VAL A 151 -7.98 -12.01 -8.13
C VAL A 151 -8.50 -10.72 -8.77
N GLY A 152 -8.17 -9.56 -8.21
CA GLY A 152 -8.54 -8.26 -8.77
C GLY A 152 -7.94 -8.03 -10.16
N ARG A 153 -6.68 -8.42 -10.34
CA ARG A 153 -6.00 -8.47 -11.66
C ARG A 153 -6.74 -9.36 -12.65
N ALA A 154 -7.00 -10.61 -12.26
CA ALA A 154 -7.43 -11.66 -13.17
C ALA A 154 -8.94 -11.63 -13.50
N ARG A 155 -9.78 -11.14 -12.59
CA ARG A 155 -11.25 -11.26 -12.70
C ARG A 155 -11.94 -9.91 -12.57
N SER A 156 -12.16 -9.46 -11.35
CA SER A 156 -12.92 -8.26 -11.04
C SER A 156 -12.67 -7.84 -9.60
N GLN A 157 -12.97 -6.58 -9.29
CA GLN A 157 -12.83 -6.06 -7.93
C GLN A 157 -13.79 -6.75 -6.95
N ARG A 158 -15.00 -7.11 -7.39
CA ARG A 158 -15.96 -7.88 -6.56
C ARG A 158 -15.45 -9.28 -6.25
N ALA A 159 -14.92 -9.98 -7.24
CA ALA A 159 -14.34 -11.31 -7.03
C ALA A 159 -13.16 -11.24 -6.07
N ALA A 160 -12.33 -10.18 -6.14
CA ALA A 160 -11.23 -9.96 -5.23
C ALA A 160 -11.72 -9.80 -3.78
N VAL A 161 -12.76 -9.00 -3.55
CA VAL A 161 -13.36 -8.82 -2.22
C VAL A 161 -13.90 -10.13 -1.68
N VAL A 162 -14.67 -10.88 -2.47
CA VAL A 162 -15.23 -12.18 -2.05
C VAL A 162 -14.13 -13.18 -1.74
N ALA A 163 -13.14 -13.34 -2.61
CA ALA A 163 -12.03 -14.26 -2.41
C ALA A 163 -11.20 -13.90 -1.17
N THR A 164 -10.96 -12.61 -0.94
CA THR A 164 -10.24 -12.12 0.24
C THR A 164 -11.06 -12.33 1.50
N GLY A 165 -12.38 -12.11 1.46
CA GLY A 165 -13.29 -12.38 2.57
C GLY A 165 -13.32 -13.86 2.95
N LEU A 166 -13.42 -14.76 1.96
CA LEU A 166 -13.33 -16.21 2.18
C LEU A 166 -11.97 -16.62 2.73
N GLY A 167 -10.88 -16.09 2.15
CA GLY A 167 -9.52 -16.33 2.65
C GLY A 167 -9.34 -15.85 4.08
N LEU A 168 -9.93 -14.70 4.44
CA LEU A 168 -9.89 -14.16 5.80
C LEU A 168 -10.59 -15.09 6.77
N VAL A 169 -11.78 -15.59 6.42
CA VAL A 169 -12.50 -16.56 7.26
C VAL A 169 -11.67 -17.84 7.45
N VAL A 170 -11.12 -18.40 6.37
CA VAL A 170 -10.29 -19.62 6.46
C VAL A 170 -9.05 -19.40 7.33
N LEU A 171 -8.32 -18.29 7.13
CA LEU A 171 -7.15 -17.97 7.93
C LEU A 171 -7.51 -17.68 9.38
N ALA A 172 -8.59 -16.94 9.65
CA ALA A 172 -9.05 -16.65 11.00
C ALA A 172 -9.44 -17.93 11.74
N VAL A 173 -10.21 -18.82 11.11
CA VAL A 173 -10.58 -20.13 11.68
C VAL A 173 -9.35 -20.99 11.92
N GLY A 174 -8.41 -21.04 10.96
CA GLY A 174 -7.16 -21.79 11.10
C GLY A 174 -6.27 -21.29 12.24
N ILE A 175 -6.07 -19.97 12.32
CA ILE A 175 -5.28 -19.33 13.38
C ILE A 175 -5.98 -19.51 14.74
N ALA A 176 -7.29 -19.29 14.82
CA ALA A 176 -8.05 -19.47 16.05
C ALA A 176 -8.03 -20.94 16.52
N GLY A 177 -8.22 -21.89 15.60
CA GLY A 177 -8.12 -23.32 15.90
C GLY A 177 -6.72 -23.73 16.39
N PHE A 178 -5.67 -23.19 15.76
CA PHE A 178 -4.29 -23.37 16.24
C PHE A 178 -4.10 -22.78 17.64
N PHE A 179 -4.64 -21.60 17.91
CA PHE A 179 -4.52 -20.94 19.21
C PHE A 179 -5.23 -21.74 20.30
N LEU A 180 -6.50 -22.10 20.07
CA LEU A 180 -7.28 -22.90 20.99
C LEU A 180 -6.64 -24.28 21.26
N GLY A 181 -6.03 -24.89 20.25
CA GLY A 181 -5.39 -26.20 20.39
C GLY A 181 -4.01 -26.17 21.07
N THR A 182 -3.37 -25.01 21.21
CA THR A 182 -1.99 -24.90 21.73
C THR A 182 -1.81 -23.89 22.86
N GLN A 183 -2.88 -23.21 23.29
CA GLN A 183 -2.84 -22.20 24.35
C GLN A 183 -2.40 -22.76 25.71
N ASP A 184 -2.72 -24.02 26.02
CA ASP A 184 -2.37 -24.63 27.31
C ASP A 184 -0.92 -25.16 27.36
N ALA A 185 -0.24 -25.22 26.21
CA ALA A 185 1.13 -25.69 26.10
C ALA A 185 2.12 -24.55 26.41
N VAL A 186 2.36 -24.31 27.70
CA VAL A 186 3.37 -23.35 28.15
C VAL A 186 4.77 -23.88 27.82
N VAL A 187 5.50 -23.15 26.98
CA VAL A 187 6.88 -23.46 26.58
C VAL A 187 7.85 -22.98 27.66
N VAL A 188 7.67 -21.75 28.12
CA VAL A 188 8.51 -21.14 29.16
C VAL A 188 7.78 -19.98 29.83
N GLU A 189 7.95 -19.82 31.14
CA GLU A 189 7.60 -18.56 31.82
C GLU A 189 8.79 -17.62 31.76
N ALA A 190 8.61 -16.46 31.15
CA ALA A 190 9.69 -15.51 31.00
C ALA A 190 9.20 -14.06 31.13
N SER A 191 10.16 -13.13 31.22
CA SER A 191 9.83 -11.70 31.21
C SER A 191 9.14 -11.31 29.90
N THR A 192 8.18 -10.41 29.98
CA THR A 192 7.51 -9.80 28.82
C THR A 192 8.49 -9.13 27.85
N LEU A 193 9.66 -8.69 28.35
CA LEU A 193 10.73 -8.12 27.53
C LEU A 193 11.31 -9.09 26.49
N TRP A 194 11.08 -10.41 26.62
CA TRP A 194 11.44 -11.37 25.58
C TRP A 194 10.73 -11.13 24.24
N LEU A 195 9.59 -10.44 24.23
CA LEU A 195 8.96 -9.98 22.98
C LEU A 195 9.83 -8.97 22.22
N LEU A 196 10.67 -8.19 22.91
CA LEU A 196 11.65 -7.32 22.24
C LEU A 196 12.75 -8.14 21.58
N ALA A 197 13.22 -9.20 22.25
CA ALA A 197 14.16 -10.15 21.66
C ALA A 197 13.55 -10.86 20.44
N SER A 198 12.27 -11.26 20.53
CA SER A 198 11.53 -11.80 19.39
C SER A 198 11.48 -10.82 18.21
N ALA A 199 11.14 -9.55 18.46
CA ALA A 199 11.15 -8.52 17.43
C ALA A 199 12.53 -8.36 16.77
N ALA A 200 13.60 -8.35 17.57
CA ALA A 200 14.97 -8.29 17.09
C ALA A 200 15.34 -9.51 16.24
N VAL A 201 14.91 -10.72 16.62
CA VAL A 201 15.11 -11.95 15.83
C VAL A 201 14.41 -11.85 14.48
N HIS A 202 13.15 -11.41 14.42
CA HIS A 202 12.44 -11.24 13.15
C HIS A 202 13.11 -10.20 12.24
N ALA A 203 13.56 -9.08 12.81
CA ALA A 203 14.29 -8.07 12.07
C ALA A 203 15.65 -8.58 11.56
N ALA A 204 16.40 -9.33 12.38
CA ALA A 204 17.66 -9.95 11.99
C ALA A 204 17.46 -10.97 10.87
N LEU A 205 16.42 -11.81 10.96
CA LEU A 205 16.04 -12.75 9.90
C LEU A 205 15.68 -12.02 8.61
N ALA A 206 14.97 -10.88 8.68
CA ALA A 206 14.66 -10.08 7.50
C ALA A 206 15.94 -9.54 6.84
N VAL A 207 16.89 -9.02 7.63
CA VAL A 207 18.19 -8.54 7.12
C VAL A 207 18.99 -9.69 6.50
N LEU A 208 19.03 -10.84 7.17
CA LEU A 208 19.73 -12.02 6.67
C LEU A 208 19.12 -12.50 5.34
N LEU A 209 17.79 -12.63 5.27
CA LEU A 209 17.07 -13.01 4.06
C LEU A 209 17.30 -12.02 2.92
N ALA A 210 17.32 -10.72 3.23
CA ALA A 210 17.57 -9.68 2.24
C ALA A 210 18.99 -9.76 1.65
N ARG A 211 19.97 -10.16 2.46
CA ARG A 211 21.37 -10.35 2.05
C ARG A 211 21.61 -11.65 1.30
N LEU A 212 21.00 -12.74 1.75
CA LEU A 212 21.22 -14.08 1.18
C LEU A 212 20.39 -14.34 -0.08
N TRP A 213 19.22 -13.71 -0.20
CA TRP A 213 18.37 -13.85 -1.37
C TRP A 213 18.54 -12.59 -2.24
N PRO A 214 19.19 -12.67 -3.41
CA PRO A 214 19.33 -11.52 -4.30
C PRO A 214 17.96 -10.98 -4.71
N ALA A 215 17.83 -9.66 -4.82
CA ALA A 215 16.65 -9.06 -5.41
C ALA A 215 16.52 -9.54 -6.87
N PRO A 216 15.33 -9.93 -7.34
CA PRO A 216 15.12 -10.17 -8.75
C PRO A 216 15.59 -8.93 -9.51
N GLN A 217 16.48 -9.12 -10.50
CA GLN A 217 16.95 -8.02 -11.34
C GLN A 217 15.73 -7.28 -11.88
N ARG A 218 15.65 -5.97 -11.60
CA ARG A 218 14.71 -5.07 -12.26
C ARG A 218 15.07 -5.14 -13.74
N ARG A 219 14.37 -5.98 -14.51
CA ARG A 219 14.39 -5.83 -15.96
C ARG A 219 13.80 -4.46 -16.24
N ASP A 220 14.62 -3.58 -16.79
CA ASP A 220 14.18 -2.33 -17.36
C ASP A 220 13.09 -2.66 -18.38
N VAL A 221 11.87 -2.22 -18.08
CA VAL A 221 10.68 -2.48 -18.91
C VAL A 221 10.69 -1.65 -20.20
N THR A 222 11.74 -0.89 -20.46
CA THR A 222 11.99 -0.26 -21.75
C THR A 222 12.04 -1.24 -22.92
N ALA A 223 12.13 -2.56 -22.65
CA ALA A 223 11.99 -3.60 -23.65
C ALA A 223 11.17 -4.79 -23.15
N ALA A 224 10.02 -4.56 -22.50
CA ALA A 224 8.99 -5.61 -22.57
C ALA A 224 8.66 -5.80 -24.06
N PRO A 225 8.84 -7.00 -24.65
CA PRO A 225 8.41 -7.20 -26.02
C PRO A 225 6.94 -6.79 -26.07
N ALA A 226 6.60 -5.86 -26.97
CA ALA A 226 5.23 -5.56 -27.31
C ALA A 226 4.48 -6.89 -27.29
N SER A 227 3.52 -7.03 -26.37
CA SER A 227 2.85 -8.30 -26.10
C SER A 227 2.57 -8.97 -27.44
N SER A 228 3.20 -10.10 -27.73
CA SER A 228 3.32 -10.61 -29.11
C SER A 228 1.97 -11.05 -29.72
N SER A 229 0.89 -10.90 -28.97
CA SER A 229 -0.49 -11.07 -29.40
C SER A 229 -1.38 -10.00 -28.78
N ASP A 230 -2.37 -9.54 -29.55
CA ASP A 230 -3.40 -8.60 -29.07
C ASP A 230 -4.17 -9.17 -27.87
N VAL A 231 -4.32 -10.49 -27.77
CA VAL A 231 -4.94 -11.17 -26.63
C VAL A 231 -4.17 -10.90 -25.34
N ALA A 232 -2.84 -11.03 -25.38
CA ALA A 232 -1.98 -10.74 -24.24
C ALA A 232 -2.03 -9.25 -23.89
N TRP A 233 -2.06 -8.37 -24.91
CA TRP A 233 -2.18 -6.92 -24.72
C TRP A 233 -3.46 -6.54 -23.95
N PHE A 234 -4.62 -7.03 -24.40
CA PHE A 234 -5.90 -6.73 -23.75
C PHE A 234 -6.01 -7.34 -22.35
N ALA A 235 -5.39 -8.50 -22.11
CA ALA A 235 -5.32 -9.10 -20.78
C ALA A 235 -4.49 -8.22 -19.83
N GLU A 236 -3.35 -7.71 -20.29
CA GLU A 236 -2.50 -6.80 -19.54
C GLU A 236 -3.16 -5.44 -19.27
N LEU A 237 -3.82 -4.85 -20.27
CA LEU A 237 -4.60 -3.62 -20.12
C LEU A 237 -5.69 -3.79 -19.07
N GLY A 238 -6.50 -4.85 -19.18
CA GLY A 238 -7.56 -5.13 -18.22
C GLY A 238 -7.03 -5.34 -16.80
N ALA A 239 -5.91 -6.06 -16.65
CA ALA A 239 -5.26 -6.26 -15.36
C ALA A 239 -4.72 -4.94 -14.77
N THR A 240 -4.16 -4.06 -15.60
CA THR A 240 -3.60 -2.77 -15.17
C THR A 240 -4.71 -1.81 -14.73
N LEU A 241 -5.77 -1.67 -15.54
CA LEU A 241 -6.92 -0.82 -15.21
C LEU A 241 -7.62 -1.27 -13.91
N ARG A 242 -7.79 -2.58 -13.70
CA ARG A 242 -8.38 -3.09 -12.44
C ARG A 242 -7.48 -2.80 -11.23
N GLN A 243 -6.17 -2.90 -11.37
CA GLN A 243 -5.23 -2.69 -10.27
C GLN A 243 -5.18 -1.27 -9.74
N ARG A 244 -5.46 -0.28 -10.59
CA ARG A 244 -5.52 1.12 -10.17
C ARG A 244 -6.51 1.36 -9.04
N GLY A 245 -7.55 0.52 -8.92
CA GLY A 245 -8.47 0.57 -7.78
C GLY A 245 -9.40 1.79 -7.76
N ASP A 246 -9.31 2.65 -8.77
CA ASP A 246 -10.11 3.85 -8.99
C ASP A 246 -11.24 3.62 -10.00
N MET A 247 -11.16 2.62 -10.89
CA MET A 247 -12.21 2.37 -11.89
C MET A 247 -13.20 1.27 -11.50
N THR A 248 -14.46 1.40 -11.94
CA THR A 248 -15.47 0.33 -11.83
C THR A 248 -15.23 -0.77 -12.86
N ASP A 249 -15.60 -2.02 -12.55
CA ASP A 249 -15.44 -3.15 -13.48
C ASP A 249 -16.15 -2.88 -14.83
N ARG A 250 -17.33 -2.26 -14.80
CA ARG A 250 -18.07 -1.86 -16.01
C ARG A 250 -17.29 -0.85 -16.86
N ARG A 251 -16.62 0.13 -16.23
CA ARG A 251 -15.81 1.12 -16.96
C ARG A 251 -14.60 0.45 -17.60
N VAL A 252 -13.96 -0.50 -16.91
CA VAL A 252 -12.87 -1.29 -17.49
C VAL A 252 -13.35 -2.10 -18.69
N GLU A 253 -14.50 -2.78 -18.58
CA GLU A 253 -15.10 -3.52 -19.70
C GLU A 253 -15.43 -2.62 -20.88
N GLN A 254 -15.98 -1.44 -20.62
CA GLN A 254 -16.26 -0.44 -21.65
C GLN A 254 -14.99 0.00 -22.38
N ILE A 255 -13.92 0.37 -21.65
CA ILE A 255 -12.64 0.76 -22.25
C ILE A 255 -12.10 -0.39 -23.12
N LEU A 256 -12.11 -1.62 -22.62
CA LEU A 256 -11.65 -2.79 -23.39
C LEU A 256 -12.48 -3.04 -24.65
N ALA A 257 -13.79 -2.74 -24.63
CA ALA A 257 -14.67 -2.87 -25.79
C ALA A 257 -14.43 -1.74 -26.81
N GLU A 258 -14.31 -0.49 -26.34
CA GLU A 258 -14.02 0.69 -27.18
C GLU A 258 -12.66 0.54 -27.89
N THR A 259 -11.62 0.12 -27.16
CA THR A 259 -10.29 -0.12 -27.74
C THR A 259 -10.29 -1.30 -28.71
N ARG A 260 -11.07 -2.37 -28.43
CA ARG A 260 -11.24 -3.47 -29.41
C ARG A 260 -11.91 -3.01 -30.70
N GLY A 261 -12.93 -2.15 -30.59
CA GLY A 261 -13.61 -1.58 -31.74
C GLY A 261 -12.64 -0.79 -32.62
N HIS A 262 -11.88 0.14 -32.00
CA HIS A 262 -10.90 0.95 -32.73
C HIS A 262 -9.82 0.11 -33.41
N ALA A 263 -9.26 -0.88 -32.71
CA ALA A 263 -8.24 -1.76 -33.30
C ALA A 263 -8.80 -2.60 -34.47
N ALA A 264 -10.06 -3.04 -34.37
CA ALA A 264 -10.72 -3.76 -35.46
C ALA A 264 -10.94 -2.87 -36.69
N ASP A 265 -11.26 -1.59 -36.48
CA ASP A 265 -11.47 -0.61 -37.54
C ASP A 265 -10.16 -0.16 -38.20
N ALA A 266 -9.08 -0.01 -37.42
CA ALA A 266 -7.76 0.42 -37.91
C ALA A 266 -6.99 -0.69 -38.65
N GLY A 267 -7.26 -1.96 -38.32
CA GLY A 267 -6.61 -3.12 -38.94
C GLY A 267 -5.11 -3.27 -38.61
N THR A 268 -4.59 -2.49 -37.67
CA THR A 268 -3.21 -2.55 -37.20
C THR A 268 -3.08 -3.31 -35.88
N PRO A 269 -1.91 -3.91 -35.57
CA PRO A 269 -1.68 -4.53 -34.27
C PRO A 269 -1.88 -3.52 -33.14
N VAL A 270 -2.57 -3.92 -32.08
CA VAL A 270 -3.04 -3.00 -31.01
C VAL A 270 -1.86 -2.30 -30.33
N ALA A 271 -0.76 -3.03 -30.13
CA ALA A 271 0.45 -2.48 -29.51
C ALA A 271 1.17 -1.44 -30.39
N ALA A 272 1.00 -1.50 -31.72
CA ALA A 272 1.60 -0.52 -32.63
C ALA A 272 0.82 0.81 -32.64
N GLU A 273 -0.49 0.73 -32.43
CA GLU A 273 -1.39 1.89 -32.44
C GLU A 273 -1.46 2.59 -31.08
N PHE A 274 -1.58 1.82 -30.00
CA PHE A 274 -1.81 2.34 -28.65
C PHE A 274 -0.57 2.28 -27.74
N GLY A 275 0.52 1.68 -28.21
CA GLY A 275 1.74 1.48 -27.42
C GLY A 275 1.58 0.39 -26.34
N PRO A 276 2.46 0.39 -25.33
CA PRO A 276 2.37 -0.54 -24.20
C PRO A 276 1.06 -0.40 -23.42
N ALA A 277 0.45 -1.52 -23.05
CA ALA A 277 -0.83 -1.54 -22.33
C ALA A 277 -0.81 -0.74 -21.02
N ALA A 278 0.31 -0.76 -20.30
CA ALA A 278 0.48 0.00 -19.06
C ALA A 278 0.51 1.52 -19.27
N GLU A 279 1.13 1.98 -20.36
CA GLU A 279 1.18 3.40 -20.73
C GLU A 279 -0.19 3.87 -21.18
N TYR A 280 -0.84 3.09 -22.05
CA TYR A 280 -2.22 3.38 -22.46
C TYR A 280 -3.19 3.40 -21.26
N ALA A 281 -3.04 2.47 -20.31
CA ALA A 281 -3.84 2.46 -19.09
C ALA A 281 -3.62 3.72 -18.22
N ALA A 282 -2.41 4.31 -18.22
CA ALA A 282 -2.10 5.50 -17.43
C ALA A 282 -2.76 6.76 -17.97
N ARG A 283 -3.13 6.79 -19.26
CA ARG A 283 -3.81 7.94 -19.90
C ARG A 283 -5.22 8.19 -19.37
N PHE A 284 -5.89 7.18 -18.83
CA PHE A 284 -7.24 7.36 -18.32
C PHE A 284 -7.25 8.10 -16.97
N PRO A 285 -8.14 9.07 -16.74
CA PRO A 285 -8.21 9.80 -15.47
C PRO A 285 -8.63 8.89 -14.32
N ALA A 286 -8.17 9.22 -13.11
CA ALA A 286 -8.60 8.54 -11.89
C ALA A 286 -10.01 9.00 -11.51
N ASP A 287 -10.87 8.03 -11.16
CA ASP A 287 -12.21 8.30 -10.62
C ASP A 287 -12.11 8.35 -9.08
N GLU A 288 -11.81 9.55 -8.57
CA GLU A 288 -11.66 9.80 -7.13
C GLU A 288 -12.90 9.40 -6.30
N PRO A 289 -14.14 9.67 -6.74
CA PRO A 289 -15.34 9.19 -6.04
C PRO A 289 -15.37 7.67 -5.82
N VAL A 290 -14.98 6.88 -6.83
CA VAL A 290 -14.94 5.42 -6.71
C VAL A 290 -13.85 4.98 -5.74
N ALA A 291 -12.65 5.57 -5.81
CA ALA A 291 -11.56 5.28 -4.89
C ALA A 291 -11.93 5.64 -3.43
N ALA A 292 -12.53 6.81 -3.21
CA ALA A 292 -13.00 7.27 -1.91
C ALA A 292 -14.08 6.33 -1.33
N ARG A 293 -15.02 5.90 -2.17
CA ARG A 293 -16.08 4.97 -1.78
C ARG A 293 -15.55 3.60 -1.39
N ARG A 294 -14.57 3.07 -2.13
CA ARG A 294 -13.92 1.79 -1.80
C ARG A 294 -13.19 1.88 -0.46
N ARG A 295 -12.46 2.98 -0.23
CA ARG A 295 -11.78 3.23 1.04
C ARG A 295 -12.77 3.35 2.21
N ALA A 296 -13.90 4.03 2.01
CA ALA A 296 -14.96 4.12 3.01
C ALA A 296 -15.55 2.75 3.36
N TRP A 297 -15.84 1.92 2.35
CA TRP A 297 -16.30 0.55 2.54
C TRP A 297 -15.28 -0.32 3.26
N PHE A 298 -14.00 -0.22 2.90
CA PHE A 298 -12.92 -0.95 3.56
C PHE A 298 -12.88 -0.65 5.06
N PHE A 299 -12.87 0.62 5.45
CA PHE A 299 -12.88 0.99 6.88
C PHE A 299 -14.18 0.64 7.59
N SER A 300 -15.32 0.68 6.88
CA SER A 300 -16.61 0.23 7.42
C SER A 300 -16.62 -1.28 7.70
N ALA A 301 -15.96 -2.08 6.85
CA ALA A 301 -15.79 -3.51 7.09
C ALA A 301 -14.78 -3.77 8.20
N LEU A 302 -13.68 -3.03 8.24
CA LEU A 302 -12.64 -3.15 9.26
C LEU A 302 -13.17 -2.83 10.66
N SER A 303 -14.13 -1.91 10.79
CA SER A 303 -14.76 -1.57 12.07
C SER A 303 -15.68 -2.67 12.62
N LEU A 304 -16.11 -3.63 11.80
CA LEU A 304 -16.94 -4.75 12.26
C LEU A 304 -16.18 -5.69 13.20
N ALA A 305 -14.89 -5.92 12.97
CA ALA A 305 -14.07 -6.79 13.81
C ALA A 305 -13.96 -6.30 15.27
N PRO A 306 -13.55 -5.05 15.55
CA PRO A 306 -13.52 -4.55 16.93
C PRO A 306 -14.93 -4.40 17.52
N ALA A 307 -15.95 -4.11 16.72
CA ALA A 307 -17.34 -4.10 17.20
C ALA A 307 -17.75 -5.50 17.70
N ALA A 308 -17.46 -6.55 16.93
CA ALA A 308 -17.74 -7.93 17.32
C ALA A 308 -16.96 -8.34 18.57
N LEU A 309 -15.67 -7.97 18.67
CA LEU A 309 -14.88 -8.21 19.88
C LEU A 309 -15.46 -7.50 21.11
N LEU A 310 -15.85 -6.23 20.96
CA LEU A 310 -16.45 -5.45 22.06
C LEU A 310 -17.75 -6.09 22.55
N VAL A 311 -18.61 -6.53 21.62
CA VAL A 311 -19.84 -7.26 21.96
C VAL A 311 -19.51 -8.59 22.65
N GLY A 312 -18.58 -9.38 22.11
CA GLY A 312 -18.17 -10.66 22.69
C GLY A 312 -17.66 -10.51 24.13
N TYR A 313 -16.69 -9.63 24.36
CA TYR A 313 -16.17 -9.37 25.70
C TYR A 313 -17.24 -8.87 26.68
N THR A 314 -18.19 -8.05 26.20
CA THR A 314 -19.26 -7.54 27.04
C THR A 314 -20.28 -8.63 27.41
N LEU A 315 -20.53 -9.59 26.52
CA LEU A 315 -21.43 -10.71 26.79
C LEU A 315 -20.81 -11.75 27.75
N GLU A 316 -19.51 -12.01 27.64
CA GLU A 316 -18.82 -13.01 28.48
C GLU A 316 -18.53 -12.48 29.89
N GLU A 317 -17.99 -11.27 30.01
CA GLU A 317 -17.48 -10.75 31.30
C GLU A 317 -18.28 -9.55 31.84
N GLY A 318 -19.29 -9.09 31.11
CA GLY A 318 -19.94 -7.80 31.34
C GLY A 318 -19.08 -6.63 30.85
N TRP A 319 -19.63 -5.41 30.96
CA TRP A 319 -18.85 -4.21 30.66
C TRP A 319 -17.80 -3.98 31.75
N ARG A 320 -16.54 -3.93 31.35
CA ARG A 320 -15.43 -3.57 32.22
C ARG A 320 -14.64 -2.47 31.58
N TRP A 321 -14.21 -1.48 32.36
CA TRP A 321 -13.22 -0.49 31.92
C TRP A 321 -11.79 -1.09 31.82
N GLY A 322 -11.71 -2.41 31.59
CA GLY A 322 -10.48 -3.15 31.43
C GLY A 322 -9.88 -3.01 30.03
N SER A 323 -8.65 -3.51 29.89
CA SER A 323 -7.85 -3.48 28.66
C SER A 323 -8.56 -3.99 27.39
N PRO A 324 -9.28 -5.14 27.39
CA PRO A 324 -9.85 -5.68 26.15
C PRO A 324 -11.00 -4.81 25.61
N HIS A 325 -11.89 -4.30 26.47
CA HIS A 325 -12.96 -3.38 26.05
C HIS A 325 -12.41 -2.03 25.57
N LEU A 326 -11.43 -1.46 26.27
CA LEU A 326 -10.83 -0.17 25.88
C LEU A 326 -10.08 -0.25 24.56
N SER A 327 -9.30 -1.31 24.34
CA SER A 327 -8.57 -1.54 23.09
C SER A 327 -9.52 -1.77 21.92
N ALA A 328 -10.55 -2.61 22.08
CA ALA A 328 -11.58 -2.82 21.07
C ALA A 328 -12.34 -1.51 20.77
N LEU A 329 -12.69 -0.73 21.79
CA LEU A 329 -13.36 0.56 21.63
C LEU A 329 -12.48 1.57 20.88
N LEU A 330 -11.21 1.69 21.23
CA LEU A 330 -10.28 2.60 20.54
C LEU A 330 -10.13 2.22 19.06
N TRP A 331 -9.97 0.93 18.77
CA TRP A 331 -9.87 0.43 17.41
C TRP A 331 -11.15 0.67 16.61
N LEU A 332 -12.31 0.48 17.24
CA LEU A 332 -13.62 0.79 16.67
C LEU A 332 -13.76 2.29 16.36
N LEU A 333 -13.32 3.17 17.26
CA LEU A 333 -13.36 4.61 17.05
C LEU A 333 -12.43 5.05 15.92
N LEU A 334 -11.22 4.47 15.81
CA LEU A 334 -10.29 4.78 14.73
C LEU A 334 -10.81 4.29 13.37
N ALA A 335 -11.22 3.02 13.27
CA ALA A 335 -11.74 2.46 12.02
C ALA A 335 -13.08 3.10 11.63
N GLY A 336 -13.99 3.28 12.59
CA GLY A 336 -15.28 3.94 12.41
C GLY A 336 -15.13 5.41 12.05
N GLY A 337 -14.21 6.14 12.69
CA GLY A 337 -13.89 7.52 12.35
C GLY A 337 -13.34 7.65 10.93
N ALA A 338 -12.42 6.77 10.52
CA ALA A 338 -11.92 6.70 9.16
C ALA A 338 -13.03 6.38 8.13
N ALA A 339 -13.95 5.47 8.48
CA ALA A 339 -15.12 5.16 7.67
C ALA A 339 -16.03 6.39 7.50
N VAL A 340 -16.38 7.08 8.59
CA VAL A 340 -17.20 8.29 8.57
C VAL A 340 -16.53 9.40 7.75
N ALA A 341 -15.23 9.62 7.92
CA ALA A 341 -14.47 10.59 7.13
C ALA A 341 -14.48 10.22 5.63
N GLY A 342 -14.34 8.94 5.30
CA GLY A 342 -14.44 8.43 3.93
C GLY A 342 -15.81 8.70 3.32
N TRP A 343 -16.90 8.36 4.02
CA TRP A 343 -18.26 8.61 3.56
C TRP A 343 -18.58 10.09 3.41
N ARG A 344 -18.07 10.96 4.31
CA ARG A 344 -18.21 12.41 4.18
C ARG A 344 -17.55 12.95 2.89
N ARG A 345 -16.39 12.41 2.49
CA ARG A 345 -15.76 12.79 1.21
C ARG A 345 -16.62 12.39 0.02
N VAL A 346 -17.16 11.17 0.04
CA VAL A 346 -18.06 10.67 -1.02
C VAL A 346 -19.33 11.51 -1.15
N LEU A 347 -19.86 12.02 -0.04
CA LEU A 347 -21.04 12.90 -0.06
C LEU A 347 -20.73 14.31 -0.55
N ARG A 348 -19.50 14.81 -0.35
CA ARG A 348 -19.06 16.12 -0.84
C ARG A 348 -18.67 16.14 -2.31
N SER A 349 -18.36 14.98 -2.88
CA SER A 349 -18.00 14.81 -4.29
C SER A 349 -19.21 14.53 -5.20
N ARG A 350 -20.43 14.75 -4.70
CA ARG A 350 -21.70 14.60 -5.43
C ARG A 350 -22.32 15.96 -5.63
#